data_AF-A0A433PW94-F1
#
_entry.id   AF-A0A433PW94-F1
#
_cell.length_a   1.000
_cell.length_b   1.000
_cell.length_c   1.000
_cell.angle_alpha   90.00
_cell.angle_beta   90.00
_cell.angle_gamma   90.00
#
_symmetry.space_group_name_H-M   'P 1'
#
loop_
_entity.id
_entity.type
_entity.pdbx_description
1 polymer ?
#
loop_
_entity_poly.entity_id
_entity_poly.type
_entity_poly.pdbx_seq_one_letter_code
_entity_poly.pdbx_strand_id
1 'polypeptide(L)'
;MTFLQSFFGSYDYSNAWLTGYVGYEEGGQLTEAVRRKPYSVVLLDEMEKAHRDVANILLQILDEGRITDSKGHKVDFRNTIIIMTSNLGADALISDAVGEEGAVSPRAQREVLDIVRKHFVPEFVNRIDEMVIFKRLSRKALQEIVDIRLREVGQRIADRRIVLDVDLETKQWLSDQGYDPIYGARPLNRIIQKKLLNPLARLIIDGSVRMNETVFVRTIKTPEGSTDLVVMPNHEGGFHNAENKNNDDNEMV
;
A
#
# COMPACT_ATOMS: atom_id res chain seq x y z
N MET A 1 20.82 2.77 -15.61
CA MET A 1 20.43 4.11 -15.13
C MET A 1 19.30 4.71 -16.00
N THR A 2 18.22 3.95 -16.26
CA THR A 2 16.92 4.48 -16.77
C THR A 2 15.95 3.30 -16.83
N PHE A 3 15.29 2.94 -15.72
CA PHE A 3 14.08 2.08 -15.78
C PHE A 3 13.22 2.05 -14.49
N LEU A 4 13.58 2.77 -13.42
CA LEU A 4 12.86 2.71 -12.13
C LEU A 4 12.60 4.09 -11.53
N GLN A 5 12.14 5.05 -12.35
CA GLN A 5 11.79 6.40 -11.87
C GLN A 5 10.41 6.91 -12.35
N SER A 6 9.56 6.03 -12.90
CA SER A 6 8.26 6.44 -13.47
C SER A 6 7.05 6.14 -12.58
N PHE A 7 7.22 5.62 -11.36
CA PHE A 7 6.09 5.11 -10.56
C PHE A 7 5.62 5.98 -9.39
N PHE A 8 6.23 7.15 -9.18
CA PHE A 8 5.72 8.15 -8.23
C PHE A 8 5.54 9.49 -8.94
N GLY A 9 4.43 9.58 -9.68
CA GLY A 9 3.92 10.86 -10.17
C GLY A 9 3.33 11.65 -9.01
N SER A 10 3.71 12.92 -8.93
CA SER A 10 3.14 13.92 -8.02
C SER A 10 1.62 13.95 -8.13
N TYR A 11 0.91 13.71 -7.03
CA TYR A 11 -0.53 13.87 -6.96
C TYR A 11 -0.88 15.36 -6.92
N ASP A 12 -1.40 15.89 -8.03
CA ASP A 12 -2.12 17.16 -8.04
C ASP A 12 -3.62 16.88 -7.94
N TYR A 13 -4.21 17.27 -6.81
CA TYR A 13 -5.64 17.15 -6.55
C TYR A 13 -6.32 18.42 -7.05
N SER A 14 -6.64 18.51 -8.34
CA SER A 14 -7.49 19.59 -8.83
C SER A 14 -8.17 19.33 -10.19
N ASN A 15 -9.48 19.05 -10.09
CA ASN A 15 -10.56 19.63 -10.91
C ASN A 15 -10.91 19.05 -12.30
N ALA A 16 -12.19 18.66 -12.44
CA ALA A 16 -12.88 18.58 -13.72
C ALA A 16 -13.48 19.98 -14.04
N TRP A 17 -12.99 20.61 -15.10
CA TRP A 17 -13.32 22.01 -15.41
C TRP A 17 -14.43 22.14 -16.46
N LEU A 18 -15.33 23.10 -16.23
CA LEU A 18 -16.18 23.70 -17.26
C LEU A 18 -15.34 24.52 -18.24
N THR A 19 -15.85 24.70 -19.46
CA THR A 19 -15.19 25.43 -20.56
C THR A 19 -14.72 26.82 -20.13
N GLY A 20 -13.39 27.04 -20.06
CA GLY A 20 -12.78 28.36 -19.77
C GLY A 20 -11.71 28.46 -18.68
N TYR A 21 -11.29 27.36 -18.01
CA TYR A 21 -10.26 27.39 -16.95
C TYR A 21 -8.92 26.74 -17.36
N VAL A 22 -7.83 27.13 -16.68
CA VAL A 22 -6.46 26.62 -16.92
C VAL A 22 -6.44 25.09 -16.83
N GLY A 23 -6.03 24.41 -17.92
CA GLY A 23 -6.16 22.95 -18.10
C GLY A 23 -7.13 22.52 -19.21
N TYR A 24 -7.90 23.46 -19.78
CA TYR A 24 -8.83 23.23 -20.90
C TYR A 24 -8.20 22.60 -22.15
N GLU A 25 -6.88 22.74 -22.32
CA GLU A 25 -6.16 22.15 -23.45
C GLU A 25 -5.81 20.67 -23.27
N GLU A 26 -5.85 20.13 -22.06
CA GLU A 26 -5.72 18.69 -21.83
C GLU A 26 -7.13 18.08 -21.76
N GLY A 27 -7.41 17.02 -22.54
CA GLY A 27 -8.69 16.31 -22.39
C GLY A 27 -8.83 15.74 -20.98
N GLY A 28 -10.02 15.24 -20.62
CA GLY A 28 -10.25 14.66 -19.29
C GLY A 28 -9.21 13.60 -18.97
N GLN A 29 -8.65 13.62 -17.76
CA GLN A 29 -7.52 12.76 -17.36
C GLN A 29 -7.82 11.27 -17.61
N LEU A 30 -9.04 10.83 -17.30
CA LEU A 30 -9.50 9.46 -17.56
C LEU A 30 -9.71 9.19 -19.06
N THR A 31 -10.41 10.09 -19.76
CA THR A 31 -10.79 9.89 -21.17
C THR A 31 -9.57 9.92 -22.09
N GLU A 32 -8.59 10.78 -21.83
CA GLU A 32 -7.31 10.81 -22.55
C GLU A 32 -6.47 9.56 -22.30
N ALA A 33 -6.38 9.11 -21.05
CA ALA A 33 -5.61 7.92 -20.70
C ALA A 33 -6.14 6.67 -21.41
N VAL A 34 -7.47 6.49 -21.40
CA VAL A 34 -8.12 5.36 -22.08
C VAL A 34 -8.08 5.51 -23.60
N ARG A 35 -8.23 6.73 -24.15
CA ARG A 35 -8.07 6.95 -25.60
C ARG A 35 -6.68 6.57 -26.09
N ARG A 36 -5.62 6.88 -25.32
CA ARG A 36 -4.23 6.52 -25.65
C ARG A 36 -3.95 5.03 -25.45
N LYS A 37 -4.59 4.39 -24.45
CA LYS A 37 -4.43 2.97 -24.12
C LYS A 37 -5.79 2.32 -23.85
N PRO A 38 -6.52 1.90 -24.91
CA PRO A 38 -7.87 1.34 -24.78
C PRO A 38 -7.90 0.03 -23.98
N TYR A 39 -6.82 -0.76 -24.08
CA TYR A 39 -6.61 -1.96 -23.28
C TYR A 39 -5.94 -1.58 -21.97
N SER A 40 -6.74 -1.32 -20.95
CA SER A 40 -6.25 -0.87 -19.64
C SER A 40 -7.13 -1.36 -18.50
N VAL A 41 -6.57 -1.29 -17.30
CA VAL A 41 -7.31 -1.45 -16.05
C VAL A 41 -7.46 -0.06 -15.46
N VAL A 42 -8.70 0.36 -15.21
CA VAL A 42 -9.05 1.63 -14.57
C VAL A 42 -9.44 1.32 -13.14
N LEU A 43 -8.68 1.84 -12.17
CA LEU A 43 -8.99 1.74 -10.75
C LEU A 43 -9.61 3.03 -10.25
N LEU A 44 -10.82 2.94 -9.70
CA LEU A 44 -11.52 4.03 -9.03
C LEU A 44 -11.57 3.70 -7.54
N ASP A 45 -10.76 4.40 -6.76
CA ASP A 45 -10.62 4.14 -5.32
C ASP A 45 -11.65 4.94 -4.50
N GLU A 46 -12.16 4.35 -3.43
CA GLU A 46 -13.10 4.97 -2.48
C GLU A 46 -14.33 5.63 -3.14
N MET A 47 -14.98 4.90 -4.05
CA MET A 47 -16.08 5.42 -4.88
C MET A 47 -17.25 5.98 -4.05
N GLU A 48 -17.42 5.56 -2.80
CA GLU A 48 -18.45 6.09 -1.89
C GLU A 48 -18.27 7.57 -1.56
N LYS A 49 -17.05 8.09 -1.66
CA LYS A 49 -16.72 9.51 -1.40
C LYS A 49 -16.94 10.39 -2.62
N ALA A 50 -17.13 9.81 -3.81
CA ALA A 50 -17.32 10.55 -5.03
C ALA A 50 -18.67 11.28 -5.04
N HIS A 51 -18.70 12.45 -5.69
CA HIS A 51 -19.96 13.17 -5.90
C HIS A 51 -20.90 12.37 -6.82
N ARG A 52 -22.22 12.53 -6.66
CA ARG A 52 -23.24 11.80 -7.44
C ARG A 52 -23.06 11.95 -8.95
N ASP A 53 -22.58 13.10 -9.41
CA ASP A 53 -22.33 13.34 -10.83
C ASP A 53 -21.24 12.44 -11.42
N VAL A 54 -20.27 12.01 -10.60
CA VAL A 54 -19.25 11.04 -11.01
C VAL A 54 -19.89 9.69 -11.29
N ALA A 55 -20.80 9.24 -10.42
CA ALA A 55 -21.54 7.99 -10.63
C ALA A 55 -22.40 8.03 -11.91
N ASN A 56 -23.02 9.17 -12.22
CA ASN A 56 -23.80 9.34 -13.45
C ASN A 56 -22.94 9.26 -14.72
N ILE A 57 -21.73 9.82 -14.68
CA ILE A 57 -20.77 9.72 -15.77
C ILE A 57 -20.32 8.26 -15.96
N LEU A 58 -20.05 7.56 -14.86
CA LEU A 58 -19.67 6.14 -14.92
C LEU A 58 -20.82 5.26 -15.41
N LEU A 59 -22.07 5.57 -15.07
CA LEU A 59 -23.24 4.88 -15.62
C LEU A 59 -23.23 4.89 -17.15
N GLN A 60 -22.96 6.05 -17.76
CA GLN A 60 -22.87 6.13 -19.22
C GLN A 60 -21.77 5.21 -19.78
N ILE A 61 -20.61 5.17 -19.11
CA ILE A 61 -19.50 4.31 -19.52
C ILE A 61 -19.89 2.83 -19.40
N LEU A 62 -20.54 2.44 -18.30
CA LEU A 62 -20.95 1.06 -18.05
C LEU A 62 -22.09 0.62 -18.97
N ASP A 63 -22.99 1.53 -19.36
CA ASP A 63 -24.13 1.23 -20.25
C ASP A 63 -23.72 1.16 -21.72
N GLU A 64 -23.03 2.19 -22.21
CA GLU A 64 -22.72 2.34 -23.63
C GLU A 64 -21.34 1.80 -24.01
N GLY A 65 -20.48 1.53 -23.02
CA GLY A 65 -19.07 1.21 -23.23
C GLY A 65 -18.29 2.38 -23.81
N ARG A 66 -18.85 3.59 -23.80
CA ARG A 66 -18.29 4.79 -24.44
C ARG A 66 -18.69 6.05 -23.68
N ILE A 67 -17.87 7.08 -23.83
CA ILE A 67 -18.17 8.41 -23.32
C ILE A 67 -17.67 9.47 -24.30
N THR A 68 -18.32 10.62 -24.31
CA THR A 68 -17.87 11.78 -25.08
C THR A 68 -17.17 12.76 -24.14
N ASP A 69 -15.93 13.12 -24.44
CA ASP A 69 -15.19 14.12 -23.65
C ASP A 69 -15.75 15.54 -23.86
N SER A 70 -15.27 16.51 -23.09
CA SER A 70 -15.67 17.92 -23.18
C SER A 70 -15.32 18.58 -24.52
N LYS A 71 -14.45 17.95 -25.33
CA LYS A 71 -14.05 18.39 -26.67
C LYS A 71 -14.82 17.68 -27.79
N GLY A 72 -15.76 16.79 -27.44
CA GLY A 72 -16.57 16.04 -28.39
C GLY A 72 -15.93 14.75 -28.91
N HIS A 73 -14.77 14.33 -28.41
CA HIS A 73 -14.18 13.06 -28.81
C HIS A 73 -14.90 11.90 -28.13
N LYS A 74 -15.26 10.89 -28.92
CA LYS A 74 -15.79 9.62 -28.41
C LYS A 74 -14.64 8.72 -27.97
N VAL A 75 -14.64 8.32 -26.71
CA VAL A 75 -13.66 7.40 -26.12
C VAL A 75 -14.34 6.07 -25.85
N ASP A 76 -13.65 4.98 -26.21
CA ASP A 76 -14.14 3.61 -26.11
C ASP A 76 -13.56 2.90 -24.89
N PHE A 77 -14.45 2.41 -24.02
CA PHE A 77 -14.15 1.71 -22.78
C PHE A 77 -14.45 0.20 -22.87
N ARG A 78 -14.93 -0.30 -24.02
CA ARG A 78 -15.31 -1.73 -24.17
C ARG A 78 -14.16 -2.71 -23.98
N ASN A 79 -12.91 -2.25 -24.07
CA ASN A 79 -11.70 -3.05 -23.85
C ASN A 79 -11.00 -2.73 -22.53
N THR A 80 -11.70 -2.05 -21.62
CA THR A 80 -11.17 -1.58 -20.34
C THR A 80 -11.81 -2.37 -19.21
N ILE A 81 -11.01 -2.83 -18.25
CA ILE A 81 -11.52 -3.41 -17.00
C ILE A 81 -11.63 -2.27 -15.99
N ILE A 82 -12.84 -2.01 -15.52
CA ILE A 82 -13.08 -0.99 -14.49
C ILE A 82 -13.18 -1.69 -13.13
N ILE A 83 -12.28 -1.36 -12.22
CA ILE A 83 -12.28 -1.83 -10.84
C ILE A 83 -12.64 -0.66 -9.95
N MET A 84 -13.66 -0.84 -9.13
CA MET A 84 -14.08 0.14 -8.13
C MET A 84 -13.86 -0.45 -6.75
N THR A 85 -13.26 0.31 -5.85
CA THR A 85 -13.15 -0.08 -4.44
C THR A 85 -14.11 0.76 -3.62
N SER A 86 -14.54 0.19 -2.50
CA SER A 86 -15.32 0.91 -1.52
C SER A 86 -15.08 0.36 -0.13
N ASN A 87 -15.11 1.22 0.89
CA ASN A 87 -15.07 0.80 2.28
C ASN A 87 -16.47 0.64 2.90
N LEU A 88 -17.53 0.76 2.10
CA LEU A 88 -18.91 0.58 2.58
C LEU A 88 -19.13 -0.81 3.16
N GLY A 89 -19.79 -0.87 4.32
CA GLY A 89 -20.12 -2.13 4.98
C GLY A 89 -18.93 -2.84 5.63
N ALA A 90 -17.75 -2.20 5.72
CA ALA A 90 -16.60 -2.76 6.43
C ALA A 90 -16.93 -3.14 7.90
N ASP A 91 -17.73 -2.33 8.59
CA ASP A 91 -18.12 -2.59 9.98
C ASP A 91 -18.97 -3.87 10.14
N ALA A 92 -19.82 -4.18 9.16
CA ALA A 92 -20.61 -5.42 9.13
C ALA A 92 -19.70 -6.64 8.98
N LEU A 93 -18.59 -6.52 8.24
CA LEU A 93 -17.58 -7.58 8.11
C LEU A 93 -16.71 -7.71 9.37
N ILE A 94 -16.45 -6.62 10.08
CA ILE A 94 -15.67 -6.62 11.33
C ILE A 94 -16.48 -7.27 12.47
N SER A 95 -17.76 -6.93 12.58
CA SER A 95 -18.67 -7.46 13.62
C SER A 95 -19.10 -8.91 13.41
N ASP A 96 -18.84 -9.48 12.23
CA ASP A 96 -19.11 -10.88 11.91
C ASP A 96 -18.16 -11.82 12.67
N ALA A 97 -18.51 -12.16 13.90
CA ALA A 97 -17.73 -13.01 14.80
C ALA A 97 -17.83 -14.52 14.49
N VAL A 98 -18.63 -14.91 13.49
CA VAL A 98 -19.08 -16.30 13.29
C VAL A 98 -18.30 -17.03 12.19
N GLY A 99 -17.58 -16.32 11.32
CA GLY A 99 -16.76 -16.94 10.28
C GLY A 99 -15.41 -17.44 10.80
N GLU A 100 -15.15 -18.75 10.67
CA GLU A 100 -13.80 -19.33 10.75
C GLU A 100 -12.80 -18.49 9.92
N GLU A 101 -11.57 -18.33 10.41
CA GLU A 101 -10.42 -17.63 9.80
C GLU A 101 -10.63 -16.95 8.43
N GLY A 102 -11.41 -15.86 8.40
CA GLY A 102 -11.58 -15.02 7.21
C GLY A 102 -12.77 -15.35 6.30
N ALA A 103 -13.66 -16.29 6.65
CA ALA A 103 -14.92 -16.45 5.93
C ALA A 103 -15.90 -15.31 6.24
N VAL A 104 -16.66 -14.89 5.22
CA VAL A 104 -17.76 -13.91 5.36
C VAL A 104 -19.05 -14.68 5.50
N SER A 105 -19.82 -14.45 6.56
CA SER A 105 -21.09 -15.12 6.75
C SER A 105 -22.14 -14.64 5.74
N PRO A 106 -23.12 -15.47 5.36
CA PRO A 106 -24.24 -15.05 4.51
C PRO A 106 -25.06 -13.90 5.11
N ARG A 107 -24.97 -13.67 6.43
CA ARG A 107 -25.59 -12.53 7.10
C ARG A 107 -24.80 -11.26 6.83
N ALA A 108 -23.49 -11.26 7.07
CA ALA A 108 -22.63 -10.11 6.83
C ALA A 108 -22.62 -9.71 5.34
N GLN A 109 -22.59 -10.68 4.43
CA GLN A 109 -22.71 -10.42 2.99
C GLN A 109 -24.02 -9.68 2.64
N ARG A 110 -25.16 -10.09 3.21
CA ARG A 110 -26.45 -9.41 2.98
C ARG A 110 -26.42 -7.98 3.52
N GLU A 111 -25.85 -7.79 4.70
CA GLU A 111 -25.74 -6.47 5.32
C GLU A 111 -24.88 -5.50 4.50
N VAL A 112 -23.74 -5.97 3.97
CA VAL A 112 -22.91 -5.18 3.04
C VAL A 112 -23.70 -4.80 1.79
N LEU A 113 -24.39 -5.76 1.16
CA LEU A 113 -25.19 -5.49 -0.04
C LEU A 113 -26.31 -4.47 0.21
N ASP A 114 -26.95 -4.53 1.38
CA ASP A 114 -27.99 -3.57 1.76
C ASP A 114 -27.43 -2.16 1.98
N ILE A 115 -26.22 -2.04 2.56
CA ILE A 115 -25.54 -0.75 2.71
C ILE A 115 -25.16 -0.17 1.34
N VAL A 116 -24.59 -0.99 0.45
CA VAL A 116 -24.22 -0.58 -0.91
C VAL A 116 -25.44 -0.09 -1.71
N ARG A 117 -26.56 -0.82 -1.65
CA ARG A 117 -27.83 -0.45 -2.32
C ARG A 117 -28.50 0.80 -1.74
N LYS A 118 -28.22 1.16 -0.49
CA LYS A 118 -28.70 2.42 0.10
C LYS A 118 -27.85 3.61 -0.32
N HIS A 119 -26.55 3.40 -0.52
CA HIS A 119 -25.61 4.46 -0.89
C HIS A 119 -25.65 4.76 -2.38
N PHE A 120 -25.58 3.73 -3.22
CA PHE A 120 -25.61 3.84 -4.67
C PHE A 120 -27.02 3.60 -5.21
N VAL A 121 -27.35 4.32 -6.28
CA VAL A 121 -28.63 4.16 -6.96
C VAL A 121 -28.73 2.75 -7.58
N PRO A 122 -29.91 2.10 -7.57
CA PRO A 122 -30.07 0.74 -8.08
C PRO A 122 -29.58 0.56 -9.52
N GLU A 123 -29.76 1.57 -10.36
CA GLU A 123 -29.29 1.60 -11.75
C GLU A 123 -27.79 1.35 -11.82
N PHE A 124 -27.00 1.98 -10.94
CA PHE A 124 -25.54 1.82 -10.90
C PHE A 124 -25.13 0.42 -10.46
N VAL A 125 -25.75 -0.08 -9.39
CA VAL A 125 -25.44 -1.42 -8.86
C VAL A 125 -25.78 -2.51 -9.90
N ASN A 126 -26.85 -2.33 -10.67
CA ASN A 126 -27.27 -3.28 -11.70
C ASN A 126 -26.36 -3.30 -12.95
N ARG A 127 -25.42 -2.36 -13.08
CA ARG A 127 -24.41 -2.33 -14.15
C ARG A 127 -23.06 -2.89 -13.76
N ILE A 128 -22.90 -3.27 -12.51
CA ILE A 128 -21.69 -3.93 -12.04
C ILE A 128 -21.83 -5.42 -12.36
N ASP A 129 -20.92 -5.93 -13.18
CA ASP A 129 -20.92 -7.35 -13.58
C ASP A 129 -20.76 -8.29 -12.38
N GLU A 130 -19.80 -7.98 -11.49
CA GLU A 130 -19.51 -8.78 -10.31
C GLU A 130 -19.14 -7.87 -9.12
N MET A 131 -19.77 -8.13 -7.97
CA MET A 131 -19.44 -7.46 -6.72
C MET A 131 -18.65 -8.41 -5.81
N VAL A 132 -17.36 -8.14 -5.67
CA VAL A 132 -16.45 -8.97 -4.85
C VAL A 132 -16.36 -8.39 -3.45
N ILE A 133 -16.73 -9.19 -2.44
CA ILE A 133 -16.55 -8.84 -1.03
C ILE A 133 -15.22 -9.40 -0.55
N PHE A 134 -14.33 -8.50 -0.13
CA PHE A 134 -13.04 -8.90 0.41
C PHE A 134 -13.17 -9.51 1.80
N LYS A 135 -12.53 -10.66 1.96
CA LYS A 135 -12.39 -11.36 3.24
C LYS A 135 -11.42 -10.62 4.14
N ARG A 136 -11.62 -10.74 5.46
CA ARG A 136 -10.60 -10.32 6.43
C ARG A 136 -9.33 -11.15 6.24
N LEU A 137 -8.18 -10.53 6.50
CA LEU A 137 -6.90 -11.22 6.46
C LEU A 137 -6.86 -12.29 7.55
N SER A 138 -6.66 -13.55 7.16
CA SER A 138 -6.36 -14.62 8.11
C SER A 138 -4.94 -14.44 8.67
N ARG A 139 -4.65 -15.07 9.80
CA ARG A 139 -3.29 -15.07 10.37
C ARG A 139 -2.26 -15.62 9.38
N LYS A 140 -2.63 -16.66 8.63
CA LYS A 140 -1.80 -17.25 7.58
C LYS A 140 -1.55 -16.26 6.44
N ALA A 141 -2.59 -15.60 5.93
CA ALA A 141 -2.44 -14.59 4.87
C ALA A 141 -1.56 -13.43 5.33
N LEU A 142 -1.65 -13.02 6.60
CA LEU A 142 -0.80 -11.98 7.15
C LEU A 142 0.68 -12.38 7.21
N GLN A 143 0.98 -13.62 7.60
CA GLN A 143 2.35 -14.15 7.57
C GLN A 143 2.91 -14.14 6.13
N GLU A 144 2.11 -14.54 5.14
CA GLU A 144 2.50 -14.47 3.73
C GLU A 144 2.79 -13.03 3.28
N ILE A 145 1.99 -12.06 3.75
CA ILE A 145 2.22 -10.63 3.49
C ILE A 145 3.54 -10.18 4.13
N VAL A 146 3.84 -10.59 5.37
CA VAL A 146 5.12 -10.30 6.02
C VAL A 146 6.28 -10.84 5.19
N ASP A 147 6.20 -12.08 4.71
CA ASP A 147 7.23 -12.68 3.86
C ASP A 147 7.44 -11.90 2.55
N ILE A 148 6.35 -11.46 1.90
CA ILE A 148 6.42 -10.61 0.70
C ILE A 148 7.16 -9.31 1.03
N ARG A 149 6.80 -8.63 2.13
CA ARG A 149 7.42 -7.36 2.51
C ARG A 149 8.89 -7.52 2.89
N LEU A 150 9.25 -8.56 3.63
CA LEU A 150 10.65 -8.85 3.96
C LEU A 150 11.47 -9.16 2.70
N ARG A 151 10.88 -9.84 1.71
CA ARG A 151 11.52 -10.07 0.41
C ARG A 151 11.76 -8.77 -0.35
N GLU A 152 10.80 -7.85 -0.37
CA GLU A 152 10.97 -6.51 -0.96
C GLU A 152 12.10 -5.73 -0.27
N VAL A 153 12.21 -5.83 1.07
CA VAL A 153 13.34 -5.24 1.81
C VAL A 153 14.66 -5.87 1.39
N GLY A 154 14.72 -7.20 1.33
CA GLY A 154 15.91 -7.93 0.88
C GLY A 154 16.35 -7.52 -0.53
N GLN A 155 15.39 -7.37 -1.46
CA GLN A 155 15.67 -6.91 -2.83
C GLN A 155 16.28 -5.49 -2.86
N ARG A 156 15.83 -4.58 -1.99
CA ARG A 156 16.38 -3.20 -1.92
C ARG A 156 17.82 -3.14 -1.43
N ILE A 157 18.24 -4.09 -0.60
CA ILE A 157 19.62 -4.15 -0.09
C ILE A 157 20.51 -5.12 -0.86
N ALA A 158 19.94 -5.88 -1.81
CA ALA A 158 20.66 -6.85 -2.63
C ALA A 158 21.76 -6.21 -3.48
N ASP A 159 21.62 -4.95 -3.90
CA ASP A 159 22.66 -4.19 -4.62
C ASP A 159 23.97 -4.08 -3.80
N ARG A 160 23.87 -4.11 -2.47
CA ARG A 160 25.01 -4.10 -1.54
C ARG A 160 25.46 -5.52 -1.14
N ARG A 161 24.86 -6.54 -1.75
CA ARG A 161 25.07 -7.97 -1.48
C ARG A 161 24.87 -8.34 -0.01
N ILE A 162 24.00 -7.60 0.68
CA ILE A 162 23.64 -7.90 2.07
C ILE A 162 22.49 -8.91 2.04
N VAL A 163 22.61 -9.97 2.83
CA VAL A 163 21.56 -11.00 2.98
C VAL A 163 20.77 -10.70 4.24
N LEU A 164 19.45 -10.57 4.10
CA LEU A 164 18.55 -10.38 5.24
C LEU A 164 18.09 -11.73 5.79
N ASP A 165 18.48 -12.06 7.02
CA ASP A 165 18.01 -13.25 7.72
C ASP A 165 17.02 -12.87 8.83
N VAL A 166 15.78 -13.35 8.69
CA VAL A 166 14.70 -13.11 9.65
C VAL A 166 14.11 -14.45 10.07
N ASP A 167 14.13 -14.72 11.37
CA ASP A 167 13.63 -15.98 11.93
C ASP A 167 12.11 -16.01 12.04
N LEU A 168 11.57 -17.19 12.34
CA LEU A 168 10.13 -17.40 12.41
C LEU A 168 9.47 -16.59 13.53
N GLU A 169 10.13 -16.46 14.68
CA GLU A 169 9.61 -15.69 15.82
C GLU A 169 9.44 -14.21 15.46
N THR A 170 10.43 -13.61 14.78
CA THR A 170 10.32 -12.23 14.33
C THR A 170 9.22 -12.04 13.28
N LYS A 171 9.05 -13.00 12.38
CA LYS A 171 7.94 -12.94 11.40
C LYS A 171 6.58 -13.01 12.07
N GLN A 172 6.43 -13.86 13.08
CA GLN A 172 5.19 -13.95 13.87
C GLN A 172 4.92 -12.65 14.64
N TRP A 173 5.95 -12.10 15.28
CA TRP A 173 5.85 -10.82 15.97
C TRP A 173 5.46 -9.67 15.03
N LEU A 174 6.04 -9.62 13.82
CA LEU A 174 5.67 -8.65 12.80
C LEU A 174 4.21 -8.81 12.35
N SER A 175 3.72 -10.05 12.22
CA SER A 175 2.31 -10.31 11.92
C SER A 175 1.41 -9.81 13.06
N ASP A 176 1.71 -10.15 14.31
CA ASP A 176 0.86 -9.77 15.45
C ASP A 176 0.83 -8.25 15.67
N GLN A 177 1.97 -7.57 15.54
CA GLN A 177 2.04 -6.11 15.68
C GLN A 177 1.53 -5.38 14.43
N GLY A 178 1.67 -5.97 13.25
CA GLY A 178 1.31 -5.40 11.95
C GLY A 178 -0.16 -5.59 11.57
N TYR A 179 -0.94 -6.29 12.40
CA TYR A 179 -2.37 -6.52 12.21
C TYR A 179 -3.22 -5.48 12.92
N ASP A 180 -4.17 -4.91 12.18
CA ASP A 180 -5.28 -4.18 12.78
C ASP A 180 -6.61 -4.74 12.23
N PRO A 181 -7.60 -5.06 13.07
CA PRO A 181 -8.89 -5.58 12.61
C PRO A 181 -9.65 -4.67 11.64
N ILE A 182 -9.45 -3.35 11.74
CA ILE A 182 -10.09 -2.32 10.91
C ILE A 182 -9.21 -2.00 9.70
N TYR A 183 -7.90 -1.81 9.91
CA TYR A 183 -6.97 -1.34 8.88
C TYR A 183 -6.20 -2.47 8.16
N GLY A 184 -6.43 -3.73 8.52
CA GLY A 184 -5.73 -4.89 7.97
C GLY A 184 -4.22 -4.82 8.18
N ALA A 185 -3.44 -5.12 7.14
CA ALA A 185 -1.99 -5.09 7.16
C ALA A 185 -1.38 -3.68 6.94
N ARG A 186 -2.18 -2.61 6.90
CA ARG A 186 -1.66 -1.24 6.71
C ARG A 186 -0.60 -0.83 7.76
N PRO A 187 -0.75 -1.16 9.06
CA PRO A 187 0.26 -0.85 10.07
C PRO A 187 1.60 -1.56 9.84
N LEU A 188 1.60 -2.72 9.19
CA LEU A 188 2.80 -3.52 8.95
C LEU A 188 3.90 -2.72 8.25
N ASN A 189 3.54 -1.97 7.20
CA ASN A 189 4.52 -1.16 6.46
C ASN A 189 5.20 -0.12 7.37
N ARG A 190 4.42 0.50 8.27
CA ARG A 190 4.94 1.47 9.23
C ARG A 190 5.89 0.83 10.22
N ILE A 191 5.57 -0.38 10.69
CA ILE A 191 6.41 -1.13 11.64
C ILE A 191 7.70 -1.57 10.96
N ILE A 192 7.63 -2.17 9.77
CA ILE A 192 8.82 -2.55 8.98
C ILE A 192 9.69 -1.32 8.72
N GLN A 193 9.10 -0.17 8.34
CA GLN A 193 9.86 1.06 8.15
C GLN A 193 10.58 1.49 9.43
N LYS A 194 9.84 1.60 10.55
CA LYS A 194 10.35 2.16 11.81
C LYS A 194 11.35 1.23 12.51
N LYS A 195 11.09 -0.07 12.51
CA LYS A 195 11.81 -1.06 13.33
C LYS A 195 12.86 -1.84 12.54
N LEU A 196 12.69 -2.01 11.22
CA LEU A 196 13.63 -2.74 10.39
C LEU A 196 14.44 -1.81 9.49
N LEU A 197 13.78 -1.09 8.58
CA LEU A 197 14.48 -0.30 7.55
C LEU A 197 15.29 0.85 8.13
N ASN A 198 14.71 1.62 9.05
CA ASN A 198 15.40 2.77 9.64
C ASN A 198 16.65 2.34 10.45
N PRO A 199 16.58 1.34 11.36
CA PRO A 199 17.78 0.85 12.04
C PRO A 199 18.80 0.23 11.09
N LEU A 200 18.36 -0.59 10.12
CA LEU A 200 19.25 -1.18 9.14
C LEU A 200 20.01 -0.12 8.34
N ALA A 201 19.33 0.94 7.89
CA ALA A 201 19.97 2.04 7.18
C ALA A 201 21.04 2.73 8.05
N ARG A 202 20.76 2.98 9.34
CA ARG A 202 21.75 3.55 10.27
C ARG A 202 22.97 2.66 10.42
N LEU A 203 22.77 1.36 10.65
CA LEU A 203 23.86 0.38 10.81
C LEU A 203 24.70 0.19 9.54
N ILE A 204 24.11 0.37 8.35
CA ILE A 204 24.87 0.39 7.09
C ILE A 204 25.70 1.67 6.98
N ILE A 205 25.18 2.81 7.41
CA ILE A 205 25.87 4.12 7.35
C ILE A 205 27.03 4.16 8.36
N ASP A 206 26.84 3.67 9.58
CA ASP A 206 27.87 3.66 10.62
C ASP A 206 28.91 2.52 10.48
N GLY A 207 28.71 1.64 9.48
CA GLY A 207 29.62 0.54 9.14
C GLY A 207 29.49 -0.70 10.02
N SER A 208 28.51 -0.75 10.93
CA SER A 208 28.22 -1.91 11.79
C SER A 208 27.52 -3.05 11.03
N VAL A 209 27.02 -2.78 9.82
CA VAL A 209 26.55 -3.78 8.85
C VAL A 209 27.31 -3.59 7.54
N ARG A 210 28.13 -4.57 7.17
CA ARG A 210 28.99 -4.51 5.97
C ARG A 210 28.38 -5.22 4.77
N MET A 211 28.88 -4.86 3.59
CA MET A 211 28.50 -5.47 2.31
C MET A 211 28.97 -6.94 2.24
N ASN A 212 28.28 -7.76 1.46
CA ASN A 212 28.54 -9.20 1.27
C ASN A 212 28.29 -10.09 2.50
N GLU A 213 27.57 -9.58 3.50
CA GLU A 213 27.35 -10.30 4.75
C GLU A 213 25.87 -10.46 5.06
N THR A 214 25.59 -11.39 5.98
CA THR A 214 24.24 -11.61 6.51
C THR A 214 23.99 -10.69 7.69
N VAL A 215 22.86 -9.99 7.65
CA VAL A 215 22.33 -9.25 8.80
C VAL A 215 21.18 -10.03 9.42
N PHE A 216 21.25 -10.24 10.73
CA PHE A 216 20.24 -10.99 11.48
C PHE A 216 19.22 -10.03 12.09
N VAL A 217 17.95 -10.34 11.90
CA VAL A 217 16.84 -9.63 12.53
C VAL A 217 16.15 -10.58 13.49
N ARG A 218 16.04 -10.19 14.75
CA ARG A 218 15.53 -11.01 15.85
C ARG A 218 14.58 -10.22 16.75
N THR A 219 13.70 -10.92 17.44
CA THR A 219 12.93 -10.39 18.55
C THR A 219 13.69 -10.59 19.86
N ILE A 220 13.75 -9.56 20.70
CA ILE A 220 14.34 -9.64 22.04
C ILE A 220 13.33 -9.19 23.09
N LYS A 221 13.40 -9.77 24.29
CA LYS A 221 12.66 -9.28 25.45
C LYS A 221 13.42 -8.11 26.07
N THR A 222 12.76 -6.98 26.21
CA THR A 222 13.28 -5.79 26.88
C THR A 222 13.26 -5.99 28.40
N PRO A 223 14.06 -5.22 29.15
CA PRO A 223 14.03 -5.24 30.62
C PRO A 223 12.65 -4.92 31.21
N GLU A 224 11.82 -4.20 30.46
CA GLU A 224 10.44 -3.82 30.81
C GLU A 224 9.43 -4.97 30.57
N GLY A 225 9.90 -6.11 30.05
CA GLY A 225 9.07 -7.28 29.77
C GLY A 225 8.36 -7.26 28.41
N SER A 226 8.55 -6.21 27.60
CA SER A 226 8.02 -6.13 26.24
C SER A 226 8.92 -6.86 25.24
N THR A 227 8.37 -7.31 24.10
CA THR A 227 9.17 -7.90 23.01
C THR A 227 9.34 -6.86 21.90
N ASP A 228 10.57 -6.63 21.45
CA ASP A 228 10.88 -5.69 20.37
C ASP A 228 11.77 -6.32 19.30
N LEU A 229 11.65 -5.81 18.07
CA LEU A 229 12.48 -6.23 16.94
C LEU A 229 13.79 -5.45 16.92
N VAL A 230 14.89 -6.18 16.82
CA VAL A 230 16.25 -5.64 16.74
C VAL A 230 16.97 -6.16 15.51
N VAL A 231 17.60 -5.22 14.80
CA VAL A 231 18.55 -5.52 13.73
C VAL A 231 19.92 -5.65 14.39
N MET A 232 20.53 -6.84 14.31
CA MET A 232 21.81 -7.11 14.96
C MET A 232 22.96 -6.57 14.11
N PRO A 233 23.87 -5.75 14.67
CA PRO A 233 25.10 -5.41 13.99
C PRO A 233 25.95 -6.66 13.80
N ASN A 234 26.69 -6.74 12.70
CA ASN A 234 27.63 -7.82 12.43
C ASN A 234 29.09 -7.41 12.66
N HIS A 235 29.35 -6.13 12.86
CA HIS A 235 30.64 -5.54 13.17
C HIS A 235 30.52 -4.48 14.28
N GLU A 236 31.61 -4.23 15.00
CA GLU A 236 31.71 -3.04 15.86
C GLU A 236 31.69 -1.78 14.97
N GLY A 237 30.78 -0.85 15.27
CA GLY A 237 30.57 0.36 14.46
C GLY A 237 31.82 1.22 14.31
N GLY A 238 32.08 1.67 13.09
CA GLY A 238 33.37 2.22 12.69
C GLY A 238 33.44 3.74 12.60
N PHE A 239 32.34 4.48 12.78
CA PHE A 239 32.32 5.92 12.51
C PHE A 239 31.74 6.73 13.68
N HIS A 240 32.44 6.74 14.82
CA HIS A 240 32.40 7.82 15.83
C HIS A 240 33.62 7.86 16.78
N ASN A 241 34.58 6.94 16.67
CA ASN A 241 35.76 6.93 17.56
C ASN A 241 37.03 7.58 16.97
N ALA A 242 36.95 8.24 15.80
CA ALA A 242 38.11 8.84 15.15
C ALA A 242 38.32 10.35 15.43
N GLU A 243 37.34 11.07 15.98
CA GLU A 243 37.49 12.52 16.24
C GLU A 243 37.97 12.88 17.65
N ASN A 244 38.15 11.90 18.55
CA ASN A 244 38.53 12.19 19.95
C ASN A 244 39.93 11.70 20.35
N LYS A 245 40.85 11.51 19.38
CA LYS A 245 42.23 11.08 19.65
C LYS A 245 43.33 12.06 19.22
N ASN A 246 43.00 13.26 18.74
CA ASN A 246 43.99 14.21 18.23
C ASN A 246 44.19 15.49 19.06
N ASN A 247 43.75 15.53 20.33
CA ASN A 247 43.87 16.76 21.13
C ASN A 247 44.74 16.69 22.39
N ASP A 248 45.49 15.60 22.64
CA ASP A 248 46.31 15.49 23.86
C ASP A 248 47.83 15.63 23.65
N ASP A 249 48.32 15.91 22.43
CA ASP A 249 49.77 15.91 22.14
C ASP A 249 50.37 17.28 21.79
N ASN A 250 49.80 18.41 22.23
CA ASN A 250 50.48 19.69 22.03
C ASN A 250 50.13 20.78 23.06
N GLU A 251 50.72 20.71 24.26
CA GLU A 251 51.13 21.89 25.05
C GLU A 251 52.04 21.45 26.23
N MET A 252 53.31 21.22 25.92
CA MET A 252 54.41 21.16 26.89
C MET A 252 55.67 21.70 26.18
N VAL A 253 55.79 23.03 26.08
CA VAL A 253 57.05 23.81 26.17
C VAL A 253 56.71 25.23 26.58
#